data_AF-A0A7V6Z1U6-F1
#
_entry.id   AF-A0A7V6Z1U6-F1
#
_cell.length_a   1.000
_cell.length_b   1.000
_cell.length_c   1.000
_cell.angle_alpha   90.00
_cell.angle_beta   90.00
_cell.angle_gamma   90.00
#
_symmetry.space_group_name_H-M   'P 1'
#
loop_
_entity.id
_entity.type
_entity.pdbx_description
1 polymer ?
#
loop_
_entity_poly.entity_id
_entity_poly.type
_entity_poly.pdbx_seq_one_letter_code
_entity_poly.pdbx_strand_id
1 'polypeptide(L)' 'MNQEQILKELRIIDAALSPENLYRDGEATPAEVEAQRRRLLARQAELERQLGHKPSIFELYPKAIAALPE' A
#
# COMPACT_ATOMS: atom_id res chain seq x y z
N MET A 1 14.78 -2.15 -9.86
CA MET A 1 13.34 -2.44 -9.81
C MET A 1 12.69 -1.67 -10.95
N ASN A 2 11.80 -2.28 -11.72
CA ASN A 2 11.08 -1.56 -12.79
C ASN A 2 9.80 -0.91 -12.25
N GLN A 3 9.20 0.01 -13.02
CA GLN A 3 7.99 0.73 -12.61
C GLN A 3 6.84 -0.22 -12.23
N GLU A 4 6.63 -1.29 -13.00
CA GLU A 4 5.56 -2.26 -12.74
C GLU A 4 5.76 -3.00 -11.40
N GLN A 5 7.00 -3.35 -11.06
CA GLN A 5 7.34 -3.93 -9.75
C GLN A 5 7.08 -2.93 -8.62
N ILE A 6 7.40 -1.65 -8.81
CA ILE A 6 7.17 -0.60 -7.80
C ILE A 6 5.68 -0.45 -7.53
N LEU A 7 4.87 -0.35 -8.58
CA LEU A 7 3.42 -0.27 -8.46
C LEU A 7 2.83 -1.52 -7.80
N LYS A 8 3.32 -2.72 -8.15
CA LYS A 8 2.89 -3.97 -7.52
C LYS A 8 3.20 -3.99 -6.03
N GLU A 9 4.39 -3.54 -5.63
CA GLU A 9 4.81 -3.54 -4.23
C GLU A 9 4.04 -2.49 -3.42
N LEU A 10 3.76 -1.33 -4.02
CA LEU A 10 2.89 -0.32 -3.41
C LEU A 10 1.47 -0.84 -3.15
N ARG A 11 0.90 -1.65 -4.05
CA ARG A 11 -0.41 -2.30 -3.81
C ARG A 11 -0.37 -3.29 -2.65
N ILE A 12 0.73 -4.03 -2.50
CA ILE A 12 0.90 -4.97 -1.37
C ILE A 12 0.94 -4.18 -0.07
N ILE A 13 1.66 -3.06 -0.05
CA ILE A 13 1.74 -2.17 1.11
C ILE A 13 0.38 -1.57 1.44
N ASP A 14 -0.36 -1.10 0.44
CA ASP A 14 -1.72 -0.57 0.61
C ASP A 14 -2.65 -1.61 1.23
N ALA A 15 -2.63 -2.85 0.72
CA ALA A 15 -3.37 -3.96 1.31
C ALA A 15 -2.92 -4.27 2.76
N ALA A 16 -1.61 -4.24 3.04
CA ALA A 16 -1.06 -4.48 4.38
C ALA A 16 -1.36 -3.34 5.38
N LEU A 17 -1.64 -2.12 4.88
CA LEU A 17 -2.08 -0.97 5.68
C LEU A 17 -3.56 -1.01 6.03
N SER A 18 -4.35 -1.89 5.38
CA SER A 18 -5.77 -2.08 5.73
C SER A 18 -5.91 -2.49 7.21
N PRO A 19 -6.99 -2.06 7.89
CA PRO A 19 -7.19 -2.38 9.30
C PRO A 19 -7.16 -3.89 9.59
N GLU A 20 -7.74 -4.71 8.73
CA GLU A 20 -7.76 -6.18 8.88
C GLU A 20 -6.33 -6.75 8.97
N ASN A 21 -5.47 -6.36 8.04
CA ASN A 21 -4.07 -6.84 8.00
C ASN A 21 -3.16 -6.16 9.03
N LEU A 22 -3.46 -4.91 9.38
CA LEU A 22 -2.65 -4.14 10.33
C LEU A 22 -2.90 -4.60 11.76
N TYR A 23 -4.17 -4.82 12.12
CA TYR A 23 -4.57 -5.27 13.46
C TYR A 23 -4.55 -6.80 13.62
N ARG A 24 -4.38 -7.55 12.52
CA ARG A 24 -4.37 -9.03 12.50
C ARG A 24 -5.59 -9.59 13.24
N ASP A 25 -6.77 -9.14 12.85
CA ASP A 25 -8.04 -9.51 13.50
C ASP A 25 -8.09 -9.26 15.03
N GLY A 26 -7.32 -8.27 15.50
CA GLY A 26 -7.23 -7.89 16.92
C GLY A 26 -6.13 -8.63 17.70
N GLU A 27 -5.34 -9.48 17.06
CA GLU A 27 -4.24 -10.21 17.70
C GLU A 27 -2.99 -9.33 17.92
N ALA A 28 -2.85 -8.23 17.17
CA ALA A 28 -1.71 -7.33 17.30
C ALA A 28 -1.92 -6.26 18.39
N THR A 29 -0.91 -6.02 19.20
CA THR A 29 -0.94 -4.92 20.18
C THR A 29 -0.85 -3.56 19.50
N PRO A 30 -1.37 -2.47 20.11
CA PRO A 30 -1.26 -1.13 19.54
C PRO A 30 0.17 -0.70 19.20
N ALA A 31 1.16 -1.16 19.98
CA ALA A 31 2.57 -0.88 19.74
C ALA A 31 3.10 -1.60 18.48
N GLU A 32 2.69 -2.85 18.26
CA GLU A 32 3.05 -3.63 17.06
C GLU A 32 2.37 -3.08 15.81
N VAL A 33 1.09 -2.74 15.93
CA VAL A 33 0.30 -2.08 14.87
C VAL A 33 1.00 -0.79 14.43
N GLU A 34 1.36 0.07 15.39
CA GLU A 34 2.02 1.35 15.11
C GLU A 34 3.42 1.15 14.52
N ALA A 35 4.19 0.17 15.02
CA ALA A 35 5.51 -0.17 14.47
C ALA A 35 5.40 -0.69 13.02
N GLN A 36 4.45 -1.59 12.75
CA GLN A 36 4.17 -2.11 11.40
C GLN A 36 3.73 -1.00 10.47
N ARG A 37 2.80 -0.14 10.92
CA ARG A 37 2.32 1.03 10.17
C ARG A 37 3.47 1.95 9.78
N ARG A 38 4.35 2.31 10.71
CA ARG A 38 5.52 3.16 10.42
C ARG A 38 6.46 2.53 9.40
N ARG A 39 6.73 1.22 9.49
CA ARG A 39 7.57 0.50 8.53
C ARG A 39 6.95 0.50 7.13
N LEU A 40 5.66 0.21 7.02
CA LEU A 40 4.93 0.19 5.76
C LEU A 40 4.88 1.58 5.11
N LEU A 41 4.60 2.63 5.88
CA LEU A 41 4.61 4.01 5.40
C LEU A 41 6.00 4.48 4.96
N ALA A 42 7.06 4.10 5.69
CA ALA A 42 8.43 4.40 5.29
C ALA A 42 8.78 3.72 3.95
N ARG A 43 8.38 2.45 3.77
CA ARG A 43 8.58 1.72 2.52
C ARG A 43 7.76 2.31 1.38
N GLN A 44 6.52 2.72 1.63
CA GLN A 44 5.68 3.43 0.66
C GLN A 44 6.39 4.69 0.17
N ALA A 45 6.87 5.54 1.09
CA ALA A 45 7.58 6.77 0.74
C ALA A 45 8.89 6.52 -0.05
N GLU A 46 9.61 5.44 0.26
CA GLU A 46 10.79 5.04 -0.51
C GLU A 46 10.43 4.64 -1.94
N LEU A 47 9.38 3.85 -2.12
CA LEU A 47 8.90 3.41 -3.43
C LEU A 47 8.33 4.58 -4.24
N GLU A 48 7.61 5.52 -3.61
CA GLU A 48 7.16 6.76 -4.26
C GLU A 48 8.35 7.61 -4.75
N ARG A 49 9.44 7.69 -3.98
CA ARG A 49 10.68 8.36 -4.41
C ARG A 49 11.35 7.64 -5.58
N GLN A 50 11.36 6.31 -5.59
CA GLN A 50 11.90 5.53 -6.71
C GLN A 50 11.04 5.66 -7.97
N LEU A 51 9.73 5.79 -7.80
CA LEU A 51 8.80 6.04 -8.90
C LEU A 51 8.95 7.44 -9.49
N GLY A 52 9.35 8.42 -8.65
CA GLY A 52 9.54 9.82 -9.04
C GLY A 52 8.29 10.68 -8.85
N HIS A 53 7.17 10.07 -8.48
CA HIS A 53 5.90 10.75 -8.17
C HIS A 53 5.08 9.91 -7.20
N LYS A 54 4.04 10.52 -6.62
CA LYS A 54 3.03 9.80 -5.86
C LYS A 54 2.06 9.13 -6.84
N PRO A 55 1.95 7.79 -6.85
CA PRO A 55 1.08 7.10 -7.79
C PRO A 55 -0.38 7.37 -7.47
N SER A 56 -1.15 7.57 -8.52
CA SER A 56 -2.60 7.68 -8.43
C SER A 56 -3.26 6.33 -8.18
N ILE A 57 -4.52 6.36 -7.73
CA ILE A 57 -5.35 5.14 -7.58
C ILE A 57 -5.46 4.39 -8.92
N PHE A 58 -5.46 5.11 -10.05
CA PHE A 58 -5.51 4.53 -11.39
C PHE A 58 -4.25 3.74 -11.74
N GLU A 59 -3.08 4.20 -11.29
CA GLU A 59 -1.81 3.51 -11.50
C GLU A 59 -1.68 2.28 -10.59
N LEU A 60 -2.20 2.36 -9.36
CA LEU A 60 -2.21 1.24 -8.42
C LEU A 60 -3.26 0.18 -8.81
N TYR A 61 -4.45 0.61 -9.23
CA TYR A 61 -5.59 -0.27 -9.48
C TYR A 61 -6.23 0.01 -10.85
N PRO A 62 -5.51 -0.22 -11.97
CA PRO A 62 -6.02 0.09 -13.30
C PRO A 62 -7.29 -0.70 -13.67
N LYS A 63 -7.50 -1.88 -13.08
CA LYS A 63 -8.70 -2.72 -13.30
C LYS A 63 -9.89 -2.37 -12.41
N ALA A 64 -9.72 -1.56 -11.36
CA ALA A 64 -10.83 -1.23 -10.45
C ALA A 64 -11.82 -0.22 -11.06
N ILE A 65 -11.40 0.56 -12.05
CA ILE A 65 -12.27 1.55 -12.73
C ILE A 65 -13.20 0.87 -13.75
N ALA A 66 -12.79 -0.24 -14.35
CA ALA A 66 -13.63 -0.99 -15.30
C ALA A 66 -14.88 -1.62 -14.65
N ALA A 67 -15.01 -1.54 -13.32
CA ALA A 67 -16.13 -2.04 -12.54
C ALA A 67 -17.03 -0.94 -11.95
N LEU A 68 -16.75 0.34 -12.22
CA LEU A 68 -17.65 1.43 -11.83
C LEU A 68 -18.78 1.53 -12.88
N PRO A 69 -20.05 1.32 -12.50
CA PRO A 69 -21.17 1.57 -13.41
C PRO A 69 -21.25 3.06 -13.75
N GLU A 70 -21.60 3.35 -15.01
CA GLU A 70 -21.84 4.70 -15.55
C GLU A 70 -22.86 5.52 -14.75
#